data_AF-A0AAN7QJM5-F1
#
_entry.id   AF-A0AAN7QJM5-F1
#
_cell.length_a   1.000
_cell.length_b   1.000
_cell.length_c   1.000
_cell.angle_alpha   90.00
_cell.angle_beta   90.00
_cell.angle_gamma   90.00
#
_symmetry.space_group_name_H-M   'P 1'
#
loop_
_entity.id
_entity.type
_entity.pdbx_description
1 polymer ?
#
loop_
_entity_poly.entity_id
_entity_poly.type
_entity_poly.pdbx_seq_one_letter_code
_entity_poly.pdbx_strand_id
1 'polypeptide(L)'
;MSEHTKRSQIKDHKNYLGDKIQNEVINLIGENIKSKILEISKKAKYYSILLDCIPDSSHQEQISVCIRFINLKSTGISIEERFLLFCLIYDVSGEGLTKFLLSALEKEGLNIND
;
A
#
# COMPACT_ATOMS: atom_id res chain seq x y z
N MET A 1 -18.44 -25.51 19.31
CA MET A 1 -17.95 -25.79 17.93
C MET A 1 -19.06 -26.19 16.96
N SER A 2 -20.08 -26.94 17.40
CA SER A 2 -21.14 -27.47 16.52
C SER A 2 -22.15 -26.44 15.99
N GLU A 3 -22.25 -25.24 16.58
CA GLU A 3 -23.08 -24.16 16.03
C GLU A 3 -22.39 -23.39 14.91
N HIS A 4 -21.06 -23.23 14.97
CA HIS A 4 -20.29 -22.58 13.91
C HIS A 4 -20.32 -23.37 12.60
N THR A 5 -20.35 -24.70 12.69
CA THR A 5 -20.52 -25.60 11.54
C THR A 5 -21.95 -25.72 11.03
N LYS A 6 -22.96 -25.22 11.76
CA LYS A 6 -24.36 -25.17 11.29
C LYS A 6 -24.65 -23.93 10.43
N ARG A 7 -23.97 -22.81 10.69
CA ARG A 7 -24.12 -21.58 9.88
C ARG A 7 -23.58 -21.72 8.45
N SER A 8 -22.62 -22.61 8.22
CA SER A 8 -22.08 -22.88 6.88
C SER A 8 -23.03 -23.70 5.99
N GLN A 9 -24.13 -24.23 6.53
CA GLN A 9 -25.12 -25.00 5.76
C GLN A 9 -26.31 -24.16 5.26
N ILE A 10 -26.40 -22.88 5.65
CA ILE A 10 -27.44 -21.97 5.18
C ILE A 10 -26.95 -21.33 3.87
N LYS A 11 -27.40 -21.90 2.76
CA LYS A 11 -26.93 -21.68 1.38
C LYS A 11 -27.18 -20.28 0.78
N ASP A 12 -27.66 -19.29 1.54
CA ASP A 12 -28.12 -18.04 0.91
C ASP A 12 -28.00 -16.77 1.79
N HIS A 13 -26.92 -16.67 2.56
CA HIS A 13 -26.59 -15.42 3.25
C HIS A 13 -25.19 -14.96 2.88
N LYS A 14 -25.09 -13.70 2.41
CA LYS A 14 -23.83 -12.96 2.24
C LYS A 14 -23.11 -12.95 3.58
N ASN A 15 -22.26 -13.95 3.81
CA ASN A 15 -21.55 -14.09 5.07
C ASN A 15 -20.45 -13.04 5.12
N TYR A 16 -20.32 -12.33 6.25
CA TYR A 16 -19.20 -11.41 6.50
C TYR A 16 -17.83 -12.07 6.37
N LEU A 17 -17.78 -13.41 6.45
CA LEU A 17 -16.59 -14.22 6.25
C LEU A 17 -16.41 -14.72 4.80
N GLY A 18 -17.27 -14.29 3.87
CA GLY A 18 -17.09 -14.54 2.45
C GLY A 18 -15.93 -13.72 1.91
N ASP A 19 -15.18 -14.31 1.00
CA ASP A 19 -14.04 -13.72 0.29
C ASP A 19 -14.32 -12.30 -0.22
N LYS A 20 -15.49 -12.06 -0.82
CA LYS A 20 -15.87 -10.74 -1.35
C LYS A 20 -15.93 -9.67 -0.26
N ILE A 21 -16.61 -9.94 0.85
CA ILE A 21 -16.78 -8.97 1.94
C ILE A 21 -15.44 -8.78 2.66
N GLN A 22 -14.67 -9.85 2.87
CA GLN A 22 -13.35 -9.74 3.48
C GLN A 22 -12.40 -8.87 2.64
N ASN A 23 -12.34 -9.11 1.33
CA ASN A 23 -11.48 -8.32 0.44
C ASN A 23 -11.93 -6.85 0.38
N GLU A 24 -13.23 -6.56 0.39
CA GLU A 24 -13.74 -5.20 0.47
C GLU A 24 -13.29 -4.50 1.77
N VAL A 25 -13.45 -5.16 2.92
CA VAL A 25 -13.03 -4.63 4.21
C VAL A 25 -11.51 -4.39 4.24
N ILE A 26 -10.72 -5.34 3.75
CA ILE A 26 -9.25 -5.21 3.66
C ILE A 26 -8.88 -4.01 2.80
N ASN A 27 -9.52 -3.85 1.63
CA ASN A 27 -9.28 -2.73 0.74
C ASN A 27 -9.64 -1.39 1.39
N LEU A 28 -10.80 -1.28 2.03
CA LEU A 28 -11.22 -0.06 2.71
C LEU A 28 -10.26 0.36 3.83
N ILE A 29 -9.81 -0.61 4.64
CA ILE A 29 -8.82 -0.36 5.69
C ILE A 29 -7.48 0.04 5.08
N GLY A 30 -7.03 -0.67 4.05
CA GLY A 30 -5.78 -0.38 3.34
C GLY A 30 -5.76 1.02 2.75
N GLU A 31 -6.82 1.42 2.05
CA GLU A 31 -6.94 2.77 1.48
C GLU A 31 -6.98 3.86 2.55
N ASN A 32 -7.65 3.62 3.69
CA ASN A 32 -7.68 4.57 4.80
C ASN A 32 -6.29 4.74 5.44
N ILE A 33 -5.56 3.64 5.66
CA ILE A 33 -4.19 3.67 6.18
C ILE A 33 -3.26 4.41 5.20
N LYS A 34 -3.32 4.06 3.92
CA LYS A 34 -2.51 4.69 2.86
C LYS A 34 -2.79 6.19 2.77
N SER A 35 -4.07 6.57 2.79
CA SER A 35 -4.48 7.99 2.81
C SER A 35 -3.87 8.73 4.01
N LYS A 36 -3.85 8.12 5.19
CA LYS A 36 -3.25 8.75 6.38
C LYS A 36 -1.74 8.88 6.28
N ILE A 37 -1.06 7.87 5.73
CA ILE A 37 0.38 7.92 5.46
C ILE A 37 0.69 9.07 4.50
N LEU A 38 -0.05 9.19 3.40
CA LEU A 38 0.12 10.26 2.42
C LEU A 38 -0.12 11.64 3.02
N GLU A 39 -1.17 11.81 3.83
CA GLU A 39 -1.47 13.09 4.50
C GLU A 39 -0.30 13.54 5.41
N ILE A 40 0.28 12.63 6.17
CA ILE A 40 1.41 12.93 7.06
C ILE A 40 2.67 13.20 6.23
N SER A 41 2.91 12.39 5.20
CA SER A 41 4.10 12.50 4.35
C SER A 41 4.13 13.81 3.57
N LYS A 42 2.98 14.28 3.06
CA LYS A 42 2.85 15.56 2.35
C LYS A 42 3.07 16.78 3.26
N LYS A 43 2.84 16.64 4.57
CA LYS A 43 3.15 17.68 5.56
C LYS A 43 4.62 17.65 6.01
N ALA A 44 5.34 16.55 5.74
CA ALA A 44 6.74 16.44 6.10
C ALA A 44 7.58 17.32 5.17
N LYS A 45 8.50 18.09 5.76
CA LYS A 45 9.44 18.93 4.99
C LYS A 45 10.39 18.10 4.12
N TYR A 46 10.70 16.88 4.56
CA TYR A 46 11.64 15.99 3.90
C TYR A 46 11.08 14.58 3.89
N TYR A 47 11.10 13.96 2.71
CA TYR A 47 10.82 12.55 2.53
C TYR A 47 11.72 11.95 1.45
N SER A 48 11.84 10.63 1.44
CA SER A 48 12.51 9.84 0.41
C SER A 48 11.61 8.67 0.01
N ILE A 49 11.75 8.21 -1.23
CA ILE A 49 11.09 7.02 -1.74
C ILE A 49 12.09 5.89 -1.79
N LEU A 50 11.72 4.73 -1.26
CA LEU A 50 12.50 3.51 -1.24
C LEU A 50 11.81 2.49 -2.12
N LEU A 51 12.57 1.87 -3.02
CA LEU A 51 12.11 0.80 -3.89
C LEU A 51 12.89 -0.47 -3.56
N ASP A 52 12.18 -1.56 -3.32
CA ASP A 52 12.79 -2.88 -3.12
C ASP A 52 12.13 -3.92 -4.02
N CYS A 53 12.94 -4.65 -4.78
CA CYS A 53 12.49 -5.69 -5.70
C CYS A 53 12.29 -7.00 -4.95
N ILE A 54 11.06 -7.52 -4.99
CA ILE A 54 10.72 -8.84 -4.47
C ILE A 54 10.51 -9.75 -5.68
N PRO A 55 11.30 -10.84 -5.84
CA PRO A 55 11.04 -11.80 -6.90
C PRO A 55 9.72 -12.52 -6.60
N ASP A 56 8.70 -12.33 -7.44
CA ASP A 56 7.45 -13.07 -7.29
C ASP A 56 7.67 -14.54 -7.73
N SER A 57 6.99 -15.43 -7.04
CA SER A 57 6.79 -16.85 -7.36
C SER A 57 6.36 -17.13 -8.82
N SER A 58 5.86 -16.11 -9.54
CA SER A 58 5.37 -16.18 -10.92
C SER A 58 6.34 -15.65 -12.01
N HIS A 59 7.61 -15.38 -11.68
CA HIS A 59 8.62 -14.80 -12.61
C HIS A 59 8.33 -13.35 -13.07
N GLN A 60 7.48 -12.61 -12.36
CA GLN A 60 7.30 -11.17 -12.55
C GLN A 60 7.98 -10.41 -11.41
N GLU A 61 8.74 -9.36 -11.74
CA GLU A 61 9.35 -8.53 -10.70
C GLU A 61 8.30 -7.61 -10.11
N GLN A 62 8.07 -7.73 -8.80
CA GLN A 62 7.22 -6.84 -8.04
C GLN A 62 8.11 -5.89 -7.23
N ILE A 63 7.88 -4.59 -7.36
CA ILE A 63 8.56 -3.59 -6.52
C ILE A 63 7.63 -3.18 -5.38
N SER A 64 8.17 -3.24 -4.17
CA SER A 64 7.58 -2.58 -3.02
C SER A 64 7.99 -1.11 -2.98
N VAL A 65 7.01 -0.23 -2.79
CA VAL A 65 7.24 1.21 -2.67
C VAL A 65 7.02 1.60 -1.22
N CYS A 66 8.06 2.12 -0.58
CA CYS A 66 8.02 2.65 0.78
C CYS A 66 8.35 4.15 0.76
N ILE A 67 7.67 4.91 1.61
CA ILE A 67 7.98 6.32 1.87
C ILE A 67 8.60 6.45 3.25
N ARG A 68 9.72 7.17 3.30
CA ARG A 68 10.42 7.49 4.54
C ARG A 68 10.39 8.99 4.74
N PHE A 69 9.86 9.46 5.86
CA PHE A 69 9.63 10.89 6.10
C PHE A 69 9.92 11.31 7.54
N ILE A 70 10.18 12.60 7.71
CA ILE A 70 10.35 13.20 9.03
C ILE A 70 8.99 13.59 9.59
N ASN A 71 8.56 12.91 10.66
CA ASN A 71 7.34 13.23 11.39
C ASN A 71 7.65 14.13 12.59
N LEU A 72 7.12 15.35 12.55
CA LEU A 72 7.18 16.31 13.64
C LEU A 72 6.01 16.08 14.59
N LYS A 73 6.30 15.49 15.76
CA LYS A 73 5.32 15.27 16.82
C LYS A 73 5.51 16.31 17.93
N SER A 74 4.50 16.49 18.76
CA SER A 74 4.62 17.34 19.96
C SER A 74 5.73 16.89 20.91
N THR A 75 6.06 15.60 20.89
CA THR A 75 7.12 14.98 21.70
C THR A 75 8.50 15.05 21.06
N GLY A 76 8.64 15.65 19.88
CA GLY A 76 9.90 15.76 19.15
C GLY A 76 9.84 15.21 17.73
N ILE A 77 11.01 14.92 17.17
CA ILE A 77 11.17 14.48 15.78
C ILE A 77 11.30 12.96 15.75
N SER A 78 10.54 12.29 14.86
CA SER A 78 10.72 10.87 14.56
C SER A 78 10.83 10.64 13.06
N ILE A 79 11.76 9.79 12.63
CA ILE A 79 11.85 9.33 11.25
C ILE A 79 10.96 8.09 11.14
N GLU A 80 10.01 8.11 10.22
CA GLU A 80 9.10 7.00 9.98
C GLU A 80 9.27 6.47 8.57
N GLU A 81 9.12 5.16 8.42
CA GLU A 81 9.12 4.46 7.15
C GLU A 81 7.82 3.69 7.03
N ARG A 82 7.11 3.87 5.91
CA ARG A 82 5.77 3.35 5.70
C ARG A 82 5.66 2.76 4.30
N PHE A 83 5.13 1.54 4.23
CA PHE A 83 4.76 0.93 2.97
C PHE A 83 3.59 1.67 2.33
N LEU A 84 3.67 1.94 1.03
CA LEU A 84 2.59 2.56 0.25
C LEU A 84 1.85 1.53 -0.56
N LEU A 85 2.55 0.82 -1.45
CA LEU A 85 1.94 -0.09 -2.40
C LEU A 85 2.97 -1.01 -3.05
N PHE A 86 2.46 -2.06 -3.68
CA PHE A 86 3.21 -2.91 -4.58
C PHE A 86 2.94 -2.55 -6.04
N CYS A 87 3.96 -2.75 -6.85
CA CYS A 87 4.01 -2.37 -8.25
C CYS A 87 4.45 -3.57 -9.08
N LEU A 88 3.67 -3.92 -10.10
CA LEU A 88 4.11 -4.89 -11.11
C LEU A 88 4.94 -4.16 -12.16
N ILE A 89 6.11 -4.69 -12.45
CA ILE A 89 7.01 -4.11 -13.45
C ILE A 89 7.29 -5.13 -14.54
N TYR A 90 7.15 -4.64 -15.77
CA TYR A 90 7.41 -5.40 -16.98
C TYR A 90 8.73 -4.99 -17.64
N ASP A 91 9.19 -3.76 -17.38
CA ASP A 91 10.45 -3.22 -17.88
C ASP A 91 11.35 -2.84 -16.70
N VAL A 92 12.34 -3.69 -16.47
CA VAL A 92 13.32 -3.58 -15.38
C VAL A 92 14.51 -2.69 -15.74
N SER A 93 14.51 -2.08 -16.94
CA SER A 93 15.50 -1.06 -17.29
C SER A 93 15.38 0.16 -16.38
N GLY A 94 16.47 0.89 -16.18
CA GLY A 94 16.45 2.11 -15.37
C GLY A 94 15.45 3.17 -15.89
N GLU A 95 15.23 3.22 -17.20
CA GLU A 95 14.23 4.10 -17.82
C GLU A 95 12.80 3.64 -17.50
N GLY A 96 12.53 2.34 -17.65
CA GLY A 96 11.24 1.73 -17.33
C GLY A 96 10.86 1.97 -15.87
N LEU A 97 11.78 1.68 -14.96
CA LEU A 97 11.63 1.91 -13.52
C LEU A 97 11.38 3.38 -13.18
N THR A 98 12.11 4.30 -13.81
CA THR A 98 11.97 5.75 -13.56
C THR A 98 10.59 6.25 -14.01
N LYS A 99 10.17 5.94 -15.24
CA LYS A 99 8.86 6.36 -15.76
C LYS A 99 7.73 5.79 -14.92
N PHE A 100 7.87 4.51 -14.56
CA PHE A 100 6.91 3.83 -13.72
C PHE A 100 6.81 4.49 -12.35
N LEU A 101 7.93 4.74 -11.68
CA LEU A 101 7.97 5.40 -10.37
C LEU A 101 7.30 6.78 -10.42
N LEU A 102 7.65 7.61 -11.40
CA LEU A 102 7.07 8.95 -11.55
C LEU A 102 5.55 8.89 -11.68
N SER A 103 5.03 7.96 -12.50
CA SER A 103 3.59 7.77 -12.65
C SER A 103 2.90 7.30 -11.37
N ALA A 104 3.55 6.42 -10.59
CA ALA A 104 3.03 5.94 -9.32
C ALA A 104 2.96 7.08 -8.29
N LEU A 105 4.02 7.88 -8.18
CA LEU A 105 4.06 9.04 -7.27
C LEU A 105 3.02 10.10 -7.64
N GLU A 106 2.86 10.41 -8.94
CA GLU A 106 1.84 11.33 -9.42
C GLU A 106 0.42 10.85 -9.07
N LYS A 107 0.14 9.55 -9.26
CA LYS A 107 -1.15 8.94 -8.91
C LYS A 107 -1.47 9.02 -7.42
N GLU A 108 -0.48 8.88 -6.55
CA GLU A 108 -0.63 9.04 -5.10
C GLU A 108 -0.59 10.54 -4.66
N GLY A 109 -0.41 11.46 -5.63
CA GLY A 109 -0.34 12.90 -5.43
C GLY A 109 0.89 13.36 -4.66
N LEU A 110 2.02 12.66 -4.83
CA LEU A 110 3.34 13.02 -4.33
C LEU A 110 4.12 13.67 -5.47
N ASN A 111 3.83 14.95 -5.76
CA ASN A 111 4.55 15.68 -6.79
C ASN A 111 5.99 15.94 -6.32
N ILE A 112 6.96 15.59 -7.16
CA ILE A 112 8.38 15.82 -6.90
C ILE A 112 8.87 17.21 -7.36
N ASN A 113 8.00 17.96 -8.06
CA ASN A 113 8.30 19.30 -8.57
C ASN A 113 7.74 20.43 -7.68
N ASP A 114 7.07 20.10 -6.57
CA ASP A 114 6.61 21.06 -5.55
C ASP A 114 7.75 21.43 -4.59
#